data_AF-A0A924DDZ1-F1
#
_entry.id   AF-A0A924DDZ1-F1
#
_cell.length_a   1.000
_cell.length_b   1.000
_cell.length_c   1.000
_cell.angle_alpha   90.00
_cell.angle_beta   90.00
_cell.angle_gamma   90.00
#
_symmetry.space_group_name_H-M   'P 1'
#
loop_
_entity.id
_entity.type
_entity.pdbx_description
1 polymer ?
#
loop_
_entity_poly.entity_id
_entity_poly.type
_entity_poly.pdbx_seq_one_letter_code
_entity_poly.pdbx_strand_id
1 'polypeptide(L)'
;MTLLSDKTSLSKNFDQKVDASIFCPMCSKENAHDAIFCTNCNKALGDFRYVQEEFAASRHWHIRLADRVTGLISKPHFLVAHLLWFGLWLGVNTGVFTLVRQFDQYPFNLLSVAIAVEAIFITGFILMSQNRQSEYANKRAELDYEVSVLTYRRLDEIEAQLQTLVVQLARMSEKEEELHGTD
;
A
#
# COMPACT_ATOMS: atom_id res chain seq x y z
N MET A 1 -6.23 -5.56 -53.77
CA MET A 1 -7.44 -5.78 -52.94
C MET A 1 -7.16 -6.63 -51.69
N THR A 2 -6.07 -7.41 -51.64
CA THR A 2 -5.68 -8.29 -50.53
C THR A 2 -5.01 -7.56 -49.35
N LEU A 3 -4.25 -6.48 -49.58
CA LEU A 3 -3.52 -5.74 -48.53
C LEU A 3 -4.40 -4.93 -47.57
N LEU A 4 -5.57 -4.44 -48.03
CA LEU A 4 -6.50 -3.69 -47.18
C LEU A 4 -7.29 -4.60 -46.23
N SER A 5 -7.61 -5.83 -46.67
CA SER A 5 -8.31 -6.82 -45.86
C SER A 5 -7.45 -7.27 -44.67
N ASP A 6 -6.14 -7.40 -44.87
CA ASP A 6 -5.19 -7.88 -43.85
C ASP A 6 -4.97 -6.85 -42.71
N LYS A 7 -4.87 -5.56 -43.05
CA LYS A 7 -4.83 -4.46 -42.05
C LYS A 7 -6.08 -4.43 -41.17
N THR A 8 -7.24 -4.74 -41.74
CA THR A 8 -8.52 -4.66 -41.02
C THR A 8 -8.68 -5.84 -40.05
N SER A 9 -8.17 -7.03 -40.40
CA SER A 9 -8.14 -8.19 -39.51
C SER A 9 -7.10 -8.09 -38.40
N LEU A 10 -5.94 -7.49 -38.67
CA LEU A 10 -4.88 -7.26 -37.67
C LEU A 10 -5.32 -6.23 -36.62
N SER A 11 -5.92 -5.11 -37.04
CA SER A 11 -6.48 -4.10 -36.12
C SER A 11 -7.54 -4.70 -35.19
N LYS A 12 -8.50 -5.47 -35.73
CA LYS A 12 -9.54 -6.12 -34.91
C LYS A 12 -8.99 -7.12 -33.89
N ASN A 13 -7.95 -7.90 -34.25
CA ASN A 13 -7.32 -8.84 -33.32
C ASN A 13 -6.55 -8.12 -32.21
N PHE A 14 -5.94 -6.98 -32.53
CA PHE A 14 -5.24 -6.17 -31.55
C PHE A 14 -6.22 -5.55 -30.55
N ASP A 15 -7.30 -4.91 -31.04
CA ASP A 15 -8.34 -4.30 -30.19
C ASP A 15 -9.00 -5.35 -29.27
N GLN A 16 -9.29 -6.55 -29.79
CA GLN A 16 -9.91 -7.62 -28.98
C GLN A 16 -9.00 -8.18 -27.88
N LYS A 17 -7.67 -8.10 -28.05
CA LYS A 17 -6.71 -8.55 -27.02
C LYS A 17 -6.51 -7.51 -25.92
N VAL A 18 -6.68 -6.22 -26.25
CA VAL A 18 -6.59 -5.10 -25.30
C VAL A 18 -7.82 -5.06 -24.39
N ASP A 19 -9.01 -5.39 -24.90
CA ASP A 19 -10.28 -5.31 -24.16
C ASP A 19 -10.63 -6.56 -23.32
N ALA A 20 -9.70 -7.51 -23.14
CA ALA A 20 -9.98 -8.74 -22.38
C ALA A 20 -10.14 -8.46 -20.87
N SER A 21 -11.32 -8.79 -20.31
CA SER A 21 -11.61 -8.65 -18.88
C SER A 21 -10.73 -9.56 -18.01
N ILE A 22 -10.29 -9.06 -16.85
CA ILE A 22 -9.41 -9.79 -15.93
C ILE A 22 -10.24 -10.36 -14.76
N PHE A 23 -10.01 -11.62 -14.40
CA PHE A 23 -10.65 -12.26 -13.25
C PHE A 23 -9.84 -12.06 -11.97
N CYS A 24 -10.51 -11.68 -10.89
CA CYS A 24 -9.88 -11.58 -9.58
C CYS A 24 -9.52 -12.98 -9.03
N PRO A 25 -8.25 -13.26 -8.66
CA PRO A 25 -7.85 -14.58 -8.15
C PRO A 25 -8.43 -14.91 -6.77
N MET A 26 -8.96 -13.90 -6.05
CA MET A 26 -9.52 -14.07 -4.71
C MET A 26 -11.03 -14.27 -4.69
N CYS A 27 -11.78 -13.54 -5.53
CA CYS A 27 -13.25 -13.61 -5.52
C CYS A 27 -13.85 -14.05 -6.86
N SER A 28 -13.03 -14.32 -7.86
CA SER A 28 -13.41 -14.81 -9.19
C SER A 28 -14.40 -13.92 -9.94
N LYS A 29 -14.54 -12.64 -9.55
CA LYS A 29 -15.35 -11.65 -10.29
C LYS A 29 -14.54 -11.01 -11.41
N GLU A 30 -15.23 -10.71 -12.50
CA GLU A 30 -14.72 -9.97 -13.65
C GLU A 30 -14.46 -8.51 -13.31
N ASN A 31 -13.41 -7.95 -13.88
CA ASN A 31 -13.04 -6.54 -13.79
C ASN A 31 -12.59 -6.06 -15.17
N ALA A 32 -12.65 -4.74 -15.38
CA ALA A 32 -12.12 -4.12 -16.60
C ALA A 32 -10.61 -4.40 -16.76
N HIS A 33 -10.12 -4.37 -18.00
CA HIS A 33 -8.73 -4.71 -18.31
C HIS A 33 -7.73 -3.69 -17.71
N ASP A 34 -8.16 -2.46 -17.49
CA ASP A 34 -7.41 -1.34 -16.90
C ASP A 34 -7.63 -1.21 -15.38
N ALA A 35 -8.44 -2.09 -14.76
CA ALA A 35 -8.75 -2.03 -13.35
C ALA A 35 -7.52 -2.39 -12.49
N ILE A 36 -7.00 -1.41 -11.75
CA ILE A 36 -5.92 -1.62 -10.78
C ILE A 36 -6.42 -2.36 -9.53
N PHE A 37 -7.68 -2.12 -9.13
CA PHE A 37 -8.30 -2.74 -7.95
C PHE A 37 -9.59 -3.45 -8.33
N CYS A 38 -9.83 -4.59 -7.69
CA CYS A 38 -11.07 -5.33 -7.84
C CYS A 38 -12.23 -4.57 -7.20
N THR A 39 -13.30 -4.32 -7.96
CA THR A 39 -14.48 -3.56 -7.51
C THR A 39 -15.22 -4.21 -6.34
N ASN A 40 -15.08 -5.52 -6.16
CA ASN A 40 -15.81 -6.26 -5.13
C ASN A 40 -15.04 -6.43 -3.82
N CYS A 41 -13.75 -6.76 -3.89
CA CYS A 41 -12.94 -7.04 -2.70
C CYS A 41 -11.87 -5.99 -2.42
N ASN A 42 -11.74 -4.96 -3.26
CA ASN A 42 -10.73 -3.89 -3.18
C ASN A 42 -9.28 -4.40 -3.10
N LYS A 43 -9.01 -5.64 -3.52
CA LYS A 43 -7.65 -6.15 -3.67
C LYS A 43 -7.08 -5.71 -5.01
N ALA A 44 -5.80 -5.42 -5.07
CA ALA A 44 -5.15 -5.10 -6.33
C ALA A 44 -5.14 -6.30 -7.28
N LEU A 45 -5.36 -6.00 -8.55
CA LEU A 45 -5.31 -6.94 -9.66
C LEU A 45 -3.95 -6.74 -10.33
N GLY A 46 -3.08 -7.72 -10.23
CA GLY A 46 -1.72 -7.65 -10.79
C GLY A 46 -0.85 -8.80 -10.30
N ASP A 47 0.27 -9.00 -10.99
CA ASP A 47 1.24 -10.05 -10.65
C ASP A 47 1.92 -9.78 -9.29
N PHE A 48 2.04 -8.50 -8.93
CA PHE A 48 2.59 -8.07 -7.65
C PHE A 48 1.54 -8.25 -6.53
N ARG A 49 1.50 -9.46 -5.96
CA ARG A 49 0.73 -9.75 -4.73
C ARG A 49 1.09 -8.72 -3.66
N TYR A 50 0.07 -8.07 -3.10
CA TYR A 50 0.24 -7.13 -1.99
C TYR A 50 0.94 -7.83 -0.83
N VAL A 51 2.19 -7.40 -0.60
CA VAL A 51 3.08 -7.71 0.53
C VAL A 51 2.38 -7.83 1.87
N GLN A 52 1.29 -7.09 2.06
CA GLN A 52 0.54 -7.04 3.31
C GLN A 52 -0.05 -8.39 3.71
N GLU A 53 -0.43 -9.26 2.77
CA GLU A 53 -1.07 -10.54 3.08
C GLU A 53 -0.07 -11.60 3.57
N GLU A 54 1.15 -11.60 3.03
CA GLU A 54 2.25 -12.49 3.44
C GLU A 54 2.72 -12.18 4.87
N PHE A 55 2.86 -10.89 5.22
CA PHE A 55 3.34 -10.48 6.54
C PHE A 55 2.28 -10.52 7.65
N ALA A 56 0.99 -10.53 7.30
CA ALA A 56 -0.09 -10.67 8.27
C ALA A 56 -0.21 -12.10 8.83
N ALA A 57 0.29 -13.11 8.10
CA ALA A 57 0.05 -14.52 8.37
C ALA A 57 0.87 -15.11 9.55
N SER A 58 1.90 -14.42 10.05
CA SER A 58 2.80 -14.95 11.08
C SER A 58 2.89 -14.07 12.32
N ARG A 59 1.83 -14.01 13.14
CA ARG A 59 1.87 -13.21 14.39
C ARG A 59 1.94 -14.06 15.65
N HIS A 60 3.13 -14.07 16.26
CA HIS A 60 3.34 -14.42 17.66
C HIS A 60 2.44 -13.58 18.59
N TRP A 61 2.12 -14.10 19.77
CA TRP A 61 1.16 -13.50 20.71
C TRP A 61 1.52 -12.06 21.13
N HIS A 62 2.81 -11.75 21.30
CA HIS A 62 3.29 -10.42 21.69
C HIS A 62 3.01 -9.36 20.61
N ILE A 63 3.05 -9.73 19.34
CA ILE A 63 2.73 -8.83 18.22
C ILE A 63 1.23 -8.49 18.23
N ARG A 64 0.38 -9.49 18.50
CA ARG A 64 -1.08 -9.26 18.60
C ARG A 64 -1.44 -8.39 19.80
N LEU A 65 -0.70 -8.52 20.90
CA LEU A 65 -0.88 -7.67 22.07
C LEU A 65 -0.46 -6.22 21.75
N ALA A 66 0.72 -6.02 21.17
CA ALA A 66 1.21 -4.71 20.76
C ALA A 66 0.22 -4.01 19.81
N ASP A 67 -0.35 -4.72 18.84
CA ASP A 67 -1.35 -4.16 17.92
C ASP A 67 -2.62 -3.69 18.59
N ARG A 68 -3.11 -4.46 19.56
CA ARG A 68 -4.29 -4.05 20.32
C ARG A 68 -3.98 -2.82 21.15
N VAL A 69 -2.82 -2.79 21.82
CA VAL A 69 -2.44 -1.65 22.66
C VAL A 69 -2.21 -0.40 21.83
N THR A 70 -1.42 -0.46 20.75
CA THR A 70 -1.23 0.68 19.85
C THR A 70 -2.54 1.14 19.23
N GLY A 71 -3.41 0.20 18.81
CA GLY A 71 -4.74 0.53 18.30
C GLY A 71 -5.68 1.17 19.31
N LEU A 72 -5.47 0.95 20.62
CA LEU A 72 -6.20 1.65 21.69
C LEU A 72 -5.60 3.04 21.94
N ILE A 73 -4.27 3.16 22.02
CA ILE A 73 -3.56 4.42 22.26
C ILE A 73 -3.86 5.44 21.15
N SER A 74 -3.92 4.99 19.89
CA SER A 74 -4.18 5.88 18.74
C SER A 74 -5.63 6.36 18.64
N LYS A 75 -6.56 5.88 19.49
CA LYS A 75 -7.95 6.35 19.48
C LYS A 75 -8.09 7.63 20.30
N PRO A 76 -8.85 8.63 19.82
CA PRO A 76 -9.06 9.88 20.55
C PRO A 76 -9.73 9.68 21.93
N HIS A 77 -10.52 8.62 22.07
CA HIS A 77 -11.19 8.25 23.32
C HIS A 77 -10.22 7.87 24.44
N PHE A 78 -9.04 7.31 24.11
CA PHE A 78 -8.03 6.93 25.10
C PHE A 78 -7.50 8.14 25.85
N LEU A 79 -7.25 9.24 25.13
CA LEU A 79 -6.78 10.50 25.69
C LEU A 79 -7.80 11.10 26.68
N VAL A 80 -9.08 11.12 26.29
CA VAL A 80 -10.15 11.64 27.16
C VAL A 80 -10.28 10.80 28.43
N ALA A 81 -10.22 9.46 28.31
CA ALA A 81 -10.27 8.58 29.47
C ALA A 81 -9.09 8.81 30.44
N HIS A 82 -7.87 9.02 29.93
CA HIS A 82 -6.70 9.33 30.77
C HIS A 82 -6.83 10.68 31.45
N LEU A 83 -7.32 11.70 30.73
CA LEU A 83 -7.53 13.03 31.29
C LEU A 83 -8.56 13.01 32.43
N LEU A 84 -9.65 12.24 32.28
CA LEU A 84 -10.63 12.02 33.33
C LEU A 84 -10.06 11.23 34.51
N TRP A 85 -9.27 10.18 34.23
CA TRP A 85 -8.61 9.39 35.27
C TRP A 85 -7.67 10.23 36.13
N PHE A 86 -6.76 10.99 35.51
CA PHE A 86 -5.84 11.88 36.22
C PHE A 86 -6.58 13.02 36.93
N GLY A 87 -7.60 13.60 36.29
CA GLY A 87 -8.44 14.62 36.90
C GLY A 87 -9.18 14.12 38.14
N LEU A 88 -9.72 12.90 38.09
CA LEU A 88 -10.37 12.26 39.23
C LEU A 88 -9.36 11.98 40.36
N TRP A 89 -8.17 11.45 40.02
CA TRP A 89 -7.11 11.21 41.00
C TRP A 89 -6.72 12.50 41.74
N LEU A 90 -6.55 13.59 40.99
CA LEU A 90 -6.21 14.88 41.57
C LEU A 90 -7.35 15.42 42.44
N GLY A 91 -8.61 15.34 41.97
CA GLY A 91 -9.77 15.77 42.74
C GLY A 91 -9.93 15.00 44.07
N VAL A 92 -9.68 13.70 44.06
CA VAL A 92 -9.74 12.87 45.28
C VAL A 92 -8.64 13.27 46.26
N ASN A 93 -7.40 13.47 45.78
CA ASN A 93 -6.28 13.76 46.67
C ASN A 93 -6.15 15.23 47.11
N THR A 94 -6.76 16.16 46.38
CA THR A 94 -6.84 17.59 46.77
C THR A 94 -8.01 17.87 47.73
N GLY A 95 -8.83 16.86 48.07
CA GLY A 95 -9.93 17.00 49.01
C GLY A 95 -11.20 17.63 48.42
N VAL A 96 -11.29 17.75 47.09
CA VAL A 96 -12.53 18.17 46.39
C VAL A 96 -13.66 17.17 46.65
N PHE A 97 -13.32 15.89 46.75
CA PHE A 97 -14.25 14.84 47.15
C PHE A 97 -14.08 14.53 48.64
N THR A 98 -15.03 14.98 49.46
CA THR A 98 -15.03 14.78 50.93
C THR A 98 -15.30 13.33 51.36
N LEU A 99 -15.57 12.43 50.41
CA LEU A 99 -15.92 11.03 50.63
C LEU A 99 -14.70 10.11 50.84
N VAL A 100 -13.48 10.53 50.50
CA VAL A 100 -12.30 9.65 50.49
C VAL A 100 -11.13 10.30 51.20
N ARG A 101 -10.40 9.51 52.00
CA ARG A 101 -9.17 9.95 52.68
C ARG A 101 -8.09 10.26 51.63
N GLN A 102 -7.43 11.41 51.77
CA GLN A 102 -6.27 11.79 50.97
C GLN A 102 -5.17 10.72 51.15
N PHE A 103 -4.79 10.03 50.08
CA PHE A 103 -3.83 8.93 50.14
C PHE A 103 -2.49 9.31 49.48
N ASP A 104 -2.50 10.25 48.54
CA ASP A 104 -1.34 10.79 47.84
C ASP A 104 -1.32 12.31 48.01
N GLN A 105 -0.71 12.78 49.10
CA GLN A 105 -0.63 14.23 49.39
C GLN A 105 0.35 14.92 48.45
N TYR A 106 0.11 16.21 48.16
CA TYR A 106 1.05 17.03 47.41
C TYR A 106 2.44 16.91 48.06
N PRO A 107 3.48 16.44 47.33
CA PRO A 107 3.70 16.56 45.88
C PRO A 107 3.31 15.36 44.96
N PHE A 108 2.37 14.49 45.35
CA PHE A 108 1.83 13.37 44.52
C PHE A 108 2.89 12.36 44.04
N ASN A 109 3.54 11.66 44.97
CA ASN A 109 4.62 10.73 44.65
C ASN A 109 4.10 9.49 43.90
N LEU A 110 2.95 8.94 44.29
CA LEU A 110 2.40 7.74 43.66
C LEU A 110 1.97 8.02 42.22
N LEU A 111 1.30 9.15 41.99
CA LEU A 111 0.92 9.60 40.66
C LEU A 111 2.13 9.76 39.74
N SER A 112 3.21 10.36 40.24
CA SER A 112 4.43 10.60 39.48
C SER A 112 5.08 9.30 39.00
N VAL A 113 5.17 8.29 39.86
CA VAL A 113 5.70 6.97 39.49
C VAL A 113 4.77 6.27 38.49
N ALA A 114 3.45 6.34 38.69
CA ALA A 114 2.48 5.72 37.79
C ALA A 114 2.58 6.30 36.37
N ILE A 115 2.63 7.63 36.23
CA ILE A 115 2.78 8.32 34.93
C ILE A 115 4.11 7.92 34.27
N ALA A 116 5.21 7.87 35.03
CA ALA A 116 6.52 7.52 34.49
C ALA A 116 6.53 6.09 33.92
N VAL A 117 5.98 5.13 34.66
CA VAL A 117 5.88 3.73 34.22
C VAL A 117 4.98 3.63 32.97
N GLU A 118 3.82 4.29 32.99
CA GLU A 118 2.90 4.32 31.85
C GLU A 118 3.56 4.88 30.58
N ALA A 119 4.30 5.99 30.71
CA ALA A 119 5.02 6.61 29.60
C ALA A 119 6.08 5.68 28.99
N ILE A 120 6.81 4.92 29.82
CA ILE A 120 7.78 3.93 29.35
C ILE A 120 7.08 2.84 28.53
N PHE A 121 5.95 2.30 29.02
CA PHE A 121 5.18 1.29 28.29
C PHE A 121 4.63 1.82 26.97
N ILE A 122 4.01 2.99 26.97
CA ILE A 122 3.47 3.63 25.75
C ILE A 122 4.58 3.82 24.72
N THR A 123 5.72 4.36 25.14
CA THR A 123 6.87 4.59 24.26
C THR A 123 7.41 3.27 23.70
N GLY A 124 7.54 2.23 24.52
CA GLY A 124 7.97 0.90 24.08
C GLY A 124 7.04 0.31 23.02
N PHE A 125 5.72 0.42 23.21
CA PHE A 125 4.74 -0.05 22.22
C PHE A 125 4.74 0.79 20.94
N ILE A 126 4.91 2.11 21.05
CA ILE A 126 5.04 3.00 19.89
C ILE A 126 6.29 2.61 19.08
N LEU A 127 7.44 2.45 19.73
CA LEU A 127 8.68 2.09 19.06
C LEU A 127 8.58 0.72 18.37
N MET A 128 7.93 -0.26 19.00
CA MET A 128 7.68 -1.56 18.39
C MET A 128 6.79 -1.45 17.14
N SER A 129 5.74 -0.63 17.20
CA SER A 129 4.86 -0.37 16.06
C SER A 129 5.59 0.37 14.93
N GLN A 130 6.42 1.36 15.28
CA GLN A 130 7.25 2.12 14.34
C GLN A 130 8.29 1.24 13.67
N ASN A 131 9.01 0.41 14.41
CA ASN A 131 10.00 -0.52 13.86
C ASN A 131 9.35 -1.44 12.81
N ARG A 132 8.17 -1.97 13.12
CA ARG A 132 7.43 -2.81 12.17
C ARG A 132 6.94 -2.03 10.94
N GLN A 133 6.44 -0.81 11.13
CA GLN A 133 6.06 0.04 9.99
C GLN A 133 7.26 0.37 9.10
N SER A 134 8.44 0.57 9.69
CA SER A 134 9.71 0.77 8.98
C SER A 134 10.09 -0.46 8.14
N GLU A 135 10.03 -1.67 8.72
CA GLU A 135 10.28 -2.91 7.97
C GLU A 135 9.33 -3.07 6.78
N TYR A 136 8.04 -2.76 6.95
CA TYR A 136 7.07 -2.76 5.85
C TYR A 136 7.34 -1.68 4.81
N ALA A 137 7.75 -0.48 5.24
CA ALA A 137 8.12 0.59 4.32
C ALA A 137 9.35 0.21 3.49
N ASN A 138 10.36 -0.40 4.11
CA ASN A 138 11.56 -0.89 3.41
C ASN A 138 11.21 -1.97 2.38
N LYS A 139 10.35 -2.94 2.74
CA LYS A 139 9.93 -3.99 1.81
C LYS A 139 9.10 -3.44 0.64
N ARG A 140 8.26 -2.44 0.88
CA ARG A 140 7.55 -1.74 -0.20
C ARG A 140 8.51 -0.99 -1.11
N ALA A 141 9.47 -0.26 -0.55
CA ALA A 141 10.47 0.46 -1.33
C ALA A 141 11.33 -0.47 -2.20
N GLU A 142 11.69 -1.66 -1.70
CA GLU A 142 12.41 -2.69 -2.46
C GLU A 142 11.60 -3.17 -3.68
N LEU A 143 10.31 -3.44 -3.50
CA LEU A 143 9.44 -3.87 -4.59
C LEU A 143 9.14 -2.73 -5.57
N ASP A 144 8.86 -1.54 -5.08
CA ASP A 144 8.64 -0.35 -5.93
C ASP A 144 9.88 -0.09 -6.80
N TYR A 145 11.08 -0.31 -6.25
CA TYR A 145 12.33 -0.24 -7.01
C TYR A 145 12.41 -1.34 -8.09
N GLU A 146 12.11 -2.59 -7.75
CA GLU A 146 12.12 -3.70 -8.71
C GLU A 146 11.12 -3.48 -9.86
N VAL A 147 9.89 -3.08 -9.55
CA VAL A 147 8.86 -2.75 -10.54
C VAL A 147 9.32 -1.59 -11.42
N SER A 148 9.92 -0.55 -10.84
CA SER A 148 10.44 0.58 -11.59
C SER A 148 11.52 0.14 -12.58
N VAL A 149 12.49 -0.66 -12.15
CA VAL A 149 13.56 -1.18 -13.01
C VAL A 149 13.00 -2.07 -14.13
N LEU A 150 12.05 -2.95 -13.82
CA LEU A 150 11.41 -3.79 -14.83
C LEU A 150 10.65 -2.92 -15.86
N THR A 151 9.96 -1.89 -15.39
CA THR A 151 9.22 -0.96 -16.25
C THR A 151 10.17 -0.24 -17.20
N TYR A 152 11.29 0.29 -16.70
CA TYR A 152 12.31 0.91 -17.56
C TYR A 152 12.85 -0.06 -18.63
N ARG A 153 13.17 -1.31 -18.26
CA ARG A 153 13.63 -2.31 -19.24
C ARG A 153 12.58 -2.62 -20.32
N ARG A 154 11.31 -2.69 -19.94
CA ARG A 154 10.21 -2.90 -20.90
C ARG A 154 10.02 -1.70 -21.82
N LEU A 155 10.19 -0.48 -21.31
CA LEU A 155 10.18 0.73 -22.13
C LEU A 155 11.32 0.72 -23.15
N ASP A 156 12.54 0.39 -22.74
CA ASP A 156 13.70 0.28 -23.64
C ASP A 156 13.46 -0.78 -24.73
N GLU A 157 12.87 -1.92 -24.37
CA GLU A 157 12.51 -3.00 -25.32
C GLU A 157 11.49 -2.52 -26.37
N ILE A 158 10.47 -1.79 -25.92
CA ILE A 158 9.45 -1.21 -26.81
C ILE A 158 10.08 -0.13 -27.71
N GLU A 159 10.96 0.71 -27.18
CA GLU A 159 11.68 1.73 -27.96
C GLU A 159 12.50 1.07 -29.08
N ALA A 160 13.24 0.01 -28.77
CA ALA A 160 14.03 -0.73 -29.77
C ALA A 160 13.15 -1.35 -30.87
N GLN A 161 11.98 -1.89 -30.50
CA GLN A 161 11.01 -2.43 -31.46
C GLN A 161 10.43 -1.31 -32.35
N LEU A 162 10.07 -0.16 -31.77
CA LEU A 162 9.58 1.00 -32.51
C LEU A 162 10.62 1.52 -33.50
N GLN A 163 11.89 1.66 -33.08
CA GLN A 163 12.98 2.05 -33.98
C GLN A 163 13.14 1.06 -35.14
N THR A 164 13.01 -0.23 -34.87
CA THR A 164 13.07 -1.27 -35.90
C THR A 164 11.94 -1.12 -36.92
N LEU A 165 10.71 -0.87 -36.47
CA LEU A 165 9.56 -0.64 -37.36
C LEU A 165 9.73 0.63 -38.19
N VAL A 166 10.23 1.72 -37.61
CA VAL A 166 10.51 2.97 -38.33
C VAL A 166 11.51 2.73 -39.47
N VAL A 167 12.60 2.00 -39.20
CA VAL A 167 13.59 1.66 -40.24
C VAL A 167 12.99 0.78 -41.33
N GLN A 168 12.12 -0.18 -40.99
CA GLN A 168 11.45 -1.02 -41.98
C GLN A 168 10.50 -0.21 -42.87
N LEU A 169 9.73 0.72 -42.30
CA LEU A 169 8.85 1.61 -43.06
C LEU A 169 9.64 2.48 -44.04
N ALA A 170 10.76 3.07 -43.60
CA ALA A 170 11.62 3.88 -44.46
C ALA A 170 12.20 3.08 -45.65
N ARG A 171 12.59 1.81 -45.43
CA ARG A 171 13.05 0.94 -46.52
C ARG A 171 11.94 0.55 -47.49
N MET A 172 10.71 0.41 -47.01
CA MET A 172 9.58 0.12 -47.89
C MET A 172 9.20 1.34 -48.74
N SER A 173 9.25 2.55 -48.20
CA SER A 173 8.98 3.77 -48.98
C SER A 173 10.01 4.00 -50.08
N GLU A 174 11.30 3.76 -49.79
CA GLU A 174 12.38 3.87 -50.80
C GLU A 174 12.19 2.86 -51.94
N LYS A 175 11.79 1.62 -51.63
CA LYS A 175 11.47 0.60 -52.64
C LYS A 175 10.21 0.92 -53.47
N GLU A 176 9.19 1.54 -52.87
CA GLU A 176 8.02 2.00 -53.62
C GLU A 176 8.37 3.13 -54.59
N GLU A 177 9.26 4.06 -54.20
CA GLU A 177 9.76 5.12 -55.08
C GLU A 177 10.59 4.57 -56.26
N GLU A 178 11.46 3.58 -56.02
CA GLU A 178 12.22 2.92 -57.09
C GLU A 178 11.31 2.15 -58.08
N LEU A 179 10.26 1.50 -57.58
CA LEU A 179 9.31 0.73 -58.41
C LEU A 179 8.41 1.65 -59.27
N HIS A 180 8.16 2.88 -58.82
CA HIS A 180 7.35 3.86 -59.54
C HIS A 180 8.15 4.83 -60.44
N GLY A 181 9.47 4.91 -60.27
CA GLY A 181 10.35 5.74 -61.11
C GLY A 181 10.85 5.06 -62.40
N THR A 182 10.38 3.86 -62.73
CA THR A 182 10.83 3.06 -63.90
C THR A 182 9.82 2.98 -65.06
N ASP A 183 8.76 3.80 -65.05
CA ASP A 183 7.87 4.09 -66.20
C ASP A 183 8.11 5.51 -66.74
#